data_AF-A0AAT9HEM1-F1
#
_entry.id   AF-A0AAT9HEM1-F1
#
_cell.length_a   1.000
_cell.length_b   1.000
_cell.length_c   1.000
_cell.angle_alpha   90.00
_cell.angle_beta   90.00
_cell.angle_gamma   90.00
#
_symmetry.space_group_name_H-M   'P 1'
#
loop_
_entity.id
_entity.type
_entity.pdbx_description
1 polymer ?
#
loop_
_entity_poly.entity_id
_entity_poly.type
_entity_poly.pdbx_seq_one_letter_code
_entity_poly.pdbx_strand_id
1 'polypeptide(L)' 'MPSLSDVARGRLLFGGDYNPEQWPEEVWAEDARLMARAGVNSVTLGVFSWSRIEPRAGSGTSGGSTG' A
#
# COMPACT_ATOMS: atom_id res chain seq x y z
N MET A 1 8.20 -16.84 -8.51
CA MET A 1 7.27 -15.75 -8.12
C MET A 1 5.86 -16.28 -8.22
N PRO A 2 5.00 -16.07 -7.21
CA PRO A 2 3.59 -16.46 -7.30
C PRO A 2 2.90 -15.67 -8.41
N SER A 3 2.00 -16.33 -9.14
CA SER A 3 1.15 -15.69 -10.13
C SER A 3 -0.02 -14.97 -9.46
N LEU A 4 -0.70 -14.08 -10.19
CA LEU A 4 -1.92 -13.44 -9.70
C LEU A 4 -3.01 -14.49 -9.36
N SER A 5 -3.06 -15.58 -10.12
CA SER A 5 -3.98 -16.70 -9.86
C SER A 5 -3.69 -17.40 -8.54
N ASP A 6 -2.42 -17.54 -8.16
CA ASP A 6 -2.00 -18.14 -6.88
C ASP A 6 -2.41 -17.25 -5.70
N VAL A 7 -2.21 -15.94 -5.82
CA VAL A 7 -2.60 -14.95 -4.82
C VAL A 7 -4.12 -14.89 -4.66
N ALA A 8 -4.84 -14.86 -5.78
CA ALA A 8 -6.29 -14.77 -5.80
C ALA A 8 -6.99 -16.11 -5.49
N ARG A 9 -6.24 -17.22 -5.40
CA ARG A 9 -6.76 -18.59 -5.21
C ARG A 9 -7.88 -18.94 -6.20
N GLY A 10 -7.69 -18.56 -7.47
CA GLY A 10 -8.67 -18.78 -8.54
C GLY A 10 -9.93 -17.90 -8.48
N ARG A 11 -9.99 -16.91 -7.58
CA ARG A 11 -11.08 -15.92 -7.50
C ARG A 11 -10.69 -14.65 -8.26
N LEU A 12 -11.67 -13.82 -8.61
CA LEU A 12 -11.39 -12.46 -9.10
C LEU A 12 -10.85 -11.60 -7.95
N LEU A 13 -9.86 -10.76 -8.24
CA LEU A 13 -9.42 -9.71 -7.31
C LEU A 13 -10.51 -8.63 -7.22
N PHE A 14 -10.89 -8.28 -6.01
CA PHE A 14 -11.95 -7.35 -5.70
C PHE A 14 -11.55 -6.47 -4.51
N GLY A 15 -11.63 -5.15 -4.71
CA GLY A 15 -11.31 -4.12 -3.73
C GLY A 15 -10.91 -2.82 -4.42
N GLY A 16 -10.01 -2.06 -3.81
CA GLY A 16 -9.60 -0.75 -4.34
C GLY A 16 -8.48 -0.13 -3.52
N ASP A 17 -8.30 1.19 -3.67
CA ASP A 17 -7.30 1.95 -2.92
C ASP A 17 -7.70 2.01 -1.43
N TYR A 18 -6.74 1.72 -0.55
CA TYR A 18 -6.91 1.83 0.89
C TYR A 18 -5.77 2.69 1.44
N ASN A 19 -6.13 3.77 2.12
CA ASN A 19 -5.20 4.74 2.69
C ASN A 19 -5.33 4.75 4.22
N PRO A 20 -4.82 3.73 4.93
CA PRO A 20 -4.93 3.62 6.38
C PRO A 20 -4.31 4.83 7.10
N GLU A 21 -3.31 5.47 6.49
CA GLU A 21 -2.65 6.67 7.02
C GLU A 21 -3.56 7.90 7.16
N GLN A 22 -4.74 7.89 6.51
CA GLN A 22 -5.72 8.96 6.61
C GLN A 22 -6.65 8.83 7.83
N TRP A 23 -6.60 7.70 8.54
CA TRP A 23 -7.47 7.39 9.67
C TRP A 23 -6.65 6.96 10.89
N PRO A 24 -7.16 7.16 12.12
CA PRO A 24 -6.52 6.64 13.34
C PRO A 24 -6.37 5.11 13.30
N GLU A 25 -5.29 4.58 13.90
CA GLU A 25 -4.97 3.13 13.82
C GLU A 25 -6.06 2.24 14.44
N GLU A 26 -6.82 2.76 15.41
CA GLU A 26 -7.96 2.07 16.02
C GLU A 26 -9.08 1.71 15.03
N VAL A 27 -9.14 2.37 13.87
CA VAL A 27 -10.14 2.13 12.82
C VAL A 27 -9.76 0.93 11.94
N TRP A 28 -8.46 0.65 11.78
CA TRP A 28 -7.96 -0.30 10.78
C TRP A 28 -8.50 -1.73 10.99
N ALA A 29 -8.70 -2.13 12.24
CA ALA A 29 -9.25 -3.44 12.57
C ALA A 29 -10.71 -3.60 12.10
N GLU A 30 -11.53 -2.55 12.26
CA GLU A 30 -12.92 -2.58 11.81
C GLU A 30 -12.99 -2.47 10.27
N ASP A 31 -12.11 -1.68 9.65
CA ASP A 31 -11.99 -1.65 8.19
C ASP A 31 -11.68 -3.03 7.61
N ALA A 32 -10.70 -3.75 8.18
CA ALA A 32 -10.39 -5.13 7.79
C ALA A 32 -11.60 -6.07 7.96
N ARG A 33 -12.36 -5.91 9.05
CA ARG A 33 -13.56 -6.71 9.31
C ARG A 33 -14.66 -6.43 8.29
N LEU A 34 -14.90 -5.16 7.98
CA LEU A 34 -15.92 -4.73 7.01
C LEU A 34 -15.53 -5.13 5.59
N MET A 35 -14.26 -4.97 5.21
CA MET A 35 -13.70 -5.45 3.95
C MET A 35 -13.90 -6.97 3.77
N ALA A 36 -13.60 -7.76 4.80
CA ALA A 36 -13.83 -9.21 4.77
C ALA A 36 -15.32 -9.54 4.61
N ARG A 37 -16.21 -8.83 5.31
CA ARG A 37 -17.67 -9.00 5.17
C ARG A 37 -18.20 -8.60 3.79
N ALA A 38 -17.60 -7.57 3.17
CA ALA A 38 -17.93 -7.14 1.82
C ALA A 38 -17.33 -8.04 0.72
N GLY A 39 -16.47 -9.00 1.09
CA GLY A 39 -15.83 -9.92 0.17
C GLY A 39 -14.58 -9.36 -0.52
N VAL A 40 -14.05 -8.22 -0.06
CA VAL A 40 -12.78 -7.64 -0.52
C VAL A 40 -11.64 -8.61 -0.26
N ASN A 41 -10.79 -8.82 -1.26
CA ASN A 41 -9.64 -9.73 -1.19
C ASN A 41 -8.31 -9.11 -1.67
N SER A 42 -8.33 -7.85 -2.09
CA SER A 42 -7.15 -7.11 -2.53
C SER A 42 -7.34 -5.63 -2.27
N VAL A 43 -6.30 -4.93 -1.83
CA VAL A 43 -6.29 -3.47 -1.72
C VAL A 43 -4.96 -2.92 -2.23
N THR A 44 -4.99 -1.71 -2.80
CA THR A 44 -3.79 -0.97 -3.17
C THR A 44 -3.45 -0.02 -2.03
N LEU A 45 -2.25 -0.17 -1.46
CA LEU A 45 -1.71 0.74 -0.44
C LEU A 45 -0.72 1.70 -1.08
N GLY A 46 -0.48 2.85 -0.47
CA GLY A 46 0.67 3.68 -0.83
C GLY A 46 0.48 4.59 -2.04
N VAL A 47 -0.72 4.61 -2.66
CA VAL A 47 -1.01 5.39 -3.89
C VAL A 47 -0.68 6.89 -3.71
N PHE A 48 -0.89 7.44 -2.51
CA PHE A 48 -0.61 8.84 -2.19
C PHE A 48 0.41 9.02 -1.05
N SER A 49 1.05 7.94 -0.61
CA SER A 49 1.89 7.97 0.59
C SER A 49 3.35 8.39 0.30
N TRP A 50 3.67 8.83 -0.93
CA TRP A 50 5.03 9.27 -1.32
C TRP A 50 5.59 10.36 -0.39
N SER A 51 4.77 11.36 -0.02
CA SER A 51 5.15 12.42 0.92
C SER A 51 5.49 11.93 2.34
N ARG A 52 5.03 10.72 2.69
CA ARG A 52 5.28 10.05 3.98
C ARG A 52 6.47 9.09 3.93
N ILE A 53 6.73 8.51 2.75
CA ILE A 53 7.84 7.56 2.51
C ILE A 53 9.14 8.31 2.20
N GLU A 54 9.07 9.43 1.47
CA GLU A 54 10.17 10.39 1.30
C GLU A 54 9.72 11.80 1.76
N PRO A 55 9.96 12.16 3.03
CA PRO A 55 9.59 13.48 3.55
C PRO A 55 10.44 14.63 2.97
N ARG A 56 11.60 14.33 2.35
CA ARG A 56 12.55 15.33 1.85
C ARG A 56 13.11 14.91 0.50
N ALA A 57 12.88 15.74 -0.53
CA ALA A 57 13.40 15.50 -1.87
C ALA A 57 14.95 15.53 -1.89
N GLY A 58 15.57 14.45 -2.36
CA GLY A 58 16.93 14.44 -2.91
C GLY A 58 18.06 14.80 -1.94
N SER A 59 18.37 13.95 -0.98
CA SER A 59 19.69 13.95 -0.32
C SER A 59 20.63 12.93 -0.98
N GLY A 60 20.73 12.98 -2.30
CA GLY A 60 21.84 12.39 -3.03
C GLY A 60 22.87 13.49 -3.27
N THR A 61 23.77 13.73 -2.32
CA THR A 61 24.94 14.57 -2.57
C THR A 61 25.73 13.89 -3.68
N SER A 62 25.69 14.45 -4.89
CA SER A 62 26.59 14.10 -5.99
C SER A 62 28.02 14.44 -5.55
N GLY A 63 28.69 13.48 -4.92
CA GLY A 63 30.12 13.55 -4.64
C GLY A 63 30.88 13.32 -5.93
N GLY A 64 31.11 14.39 -6.69
CA GLY A 64 32.17 14.40 -7.70
C GLY A 64 33.51 14.28 -6.99
N SER A 65 34.12 13.10 -7.04
CA SER A 65 35.52 12.91 -6.68
C SER A 65 36.37 13.21 -7.90
N THR A 66 36.82 14.45 -8.03
CA THR A 66 38.02 14.76 -8.82
C THR A 66 39.23 14.33 -7.98
N GLY A 67 39.95 13.36 -8.48
CA GLY A 67 41.27 12.92 -8.01
C GLY A 67 41.97 12.23 -9.16
#